data_AF-A0A356NYT1-F1
#
_entry.id   AF-A0A356NYT1-F1
#
_cell.length_a   1.000
_cell.length_b   1.000
_cell.length_c   1.000
_cell.angle_alpha   90.00
_cell.angle_beta   90.00
_cell.angle_gamma   90.00
#
_symmetry.space_group_name_H-M   'P 1'
#
loop_
_entity.id
_entity.type
_entity.pdbx_description
1 polymer ?
#
loop_
_entity_poly.entity_id
_entity_poly.type
_entity_poly.pdbx_seq_one_letter_code
_entity_poly.pdbx_strand_id
1 'polypeptide(L)'
;MIRSDVLKTLVPLMSDQLVVANIGLPSQELHLLDDQPTNFYMLGTMGLASSIGLGLALTQAKKVIAIDGDGSVLMNLGTLPTIANNPAPNFILLIIDNGSYGSTGDQTTYAGMKTSLAEVAQACGCDNVVECAAEDTAAALQSALASDAATVIVSKCESGNIKVPVIDKDPVMIKERFMASVTS
;
A
#
# COMPACT_ATOMS: atom_id res chain seq x y z
N MET A 1 13.77 3.07 -10.63
CA MET A 1 12.34 2.98 -11.04
C MET A 1 11.51 3.92 -10.17
N ILE A 2 10.52 4.63 -10.73
CA ILE A 2 9.56 5.44 -9.94
C ILE A 2 8.33 4.60 -9.53
N ARG A 3 7.49 5.11 -8.62
CA ARG A 3 6.29 4.41 -8.11
C ARG A 3 5.42 3.80 -9.21
N SER A 4 5.11 4.56 -10.27
CA SER A 4 4.25 4.06 -11.34
C SER A 4 4.85 2.85 -12.06
N ASP A 5 6.19 2.79 -12.19
CA ASP A 5 6.86 1.64 -12.80
C ASP A 5 6.81 0.43 -11.89
N VAL A 6 6.98 0.62 -10.57
CA VAL A 6 6.76 -0.44 -9.58
C VAL A 6 5.34 -0.97 -9.70
N LEU A 7 4.32 -0.11 -9.64
CA LEU A 7 2.91 -0.52 -9.73
C LEU A 7 2.60 -1.34 -10.98
N LYS A 8 3.16 -0.98 -12.15
CA LYS A 8 3.02 -1.77 -13.39
C LYS A 8 3.48 -3.21 -13.23
N THR A 9 4.58 -3.45 -12.51
CA THR A 9 5.08 -4.81 -12.24
C THR A 9 4.20 -5.61 -11.28
N LEU A 10 3.45 -4.92 -10.42
CA LEU A 10 2.62 -5.54 -9.38
C LEU A 10 1.21 -5.88 -9.87
N VAL A 11 0.70 -5.21 -10.92
CA VAL A 11 -0.66 -5.43 -11.45
C VAL A 11 -1.01 -6.92 -11.59
N PRO A 12 -0.19 -7.78 -12.23
CA PRO A 12 -0.52 -9.19 -12.39
C PRO A 12 -0.62 -9.98 -11.06
N LEU A 13 0.03 -9.49 -10.00
CA LEU A 13 0.02 -10.11 -8.67
C LEU A 13 -1.19 -9.67 -7.83
N MET A 14 -1.81 -8.54 -8.19
CA MET A 14 -2.88 -7.91 -7.42
C MET A 14 -4.28 -8.27 -7.91
N SER A 15 -4.44 -8.69 -9.18
CA SER A 15 -5.76 -8.86 -9.81
C SER A 15 -6.72 -9.79 -9.05
N ASP A 16 -6.19 -10.77 -8.33
CA ASP A 16 -6.97 -11.72 -7.53
C ASP A 16 -7.01 -11.39 -6.04
N GLN A 17 -6.55 -10.21 -5.59
CA GLN A 17 -6.48 -9.82 -4.18
C GLN A 17 -7.36 -8.62 -3.87
N LEU A 18 -7.64 -8.36 -2.59
CA LEU A 18 -8.26 -7.09 -2.18
C LEU A 18 -7.15 -6.05 -2.04
N VAL A 19 -7.26 -4.92 -2.74
CA VAL A 19 -6.25 -3.86 -2.72
C VAL A 19 -6.83 -2.59 -2.14
N VAL A 20 -6.14 -2.00 -1.17
CA VAL A 20 -6.46 -0.68 -0.62
C VAL A 20 -5.32 0.26 -0.99
N ALA A 21 -5.59 1.21 -1.88
CA ALA A 21 -4.59 2.16 -2.37
C ALA A 21 -4.72 3.51 -1.66
N ASN A 22 -3.59 4.06 -1.25
CA ASN A 22 -3.47 5.36 -0.60
C ASN A 22 -3.92 6.53 -1.50
N ILE A 23 -4.23 7.65 -0.86
CA ILE A 23 -4.72 8.88 -1.48
C ILE A 23 -3.77 9.42 -2.56
N GLY A 24 -4.37 10.06 -3.57
CA GLY A 24 -3.68 10.87 -4.54
C GLY A 24 -3.11 10.03 -5.68
N LEU A 25 -1.85 10.32 -6.04
CA LEU A 25 -1.21 9.74 -7.21
C LEU A 25 -1.09 8.20 -7.17
N PRO A 26 -0.81 7.52 -6.04
CA PRO A 26 -0.83 6.05 -5.99
C PRO A 26 -2.18 5.45 -6.44
N SER A 27 -3.31 5.98 -5.93
CA SER A 27 -4.64 5.56 -6.37
C SER A 27 -4.90 5.88 -7.84
N GLN A 28 -4.54 7.08 -8.31
CA GLN A 28 -4.74 7.50 -9.71
C GLN A 28 -3.92 6.67 -10.70
N GLU A 29 -2.66 6.38 -10.35
CA GLU A 29 -1.78 5.52 -11.13
C GLU A 29 -2.33 4.09 -11.18
N LEU A 30 -2.74 3.52 -10.05
CA LEU A 30 -3.35 2.19 -10.02
C LEU A 30 -4.65 2.14 -10.84
N HIS A 31 -5.53 3.13 -10.69
CA HIS A 31 -6.77 3.23 -11.47
C HIS A 31 -6.50 3.35 -12.97
N LEU A 32 -5.46 4.08 -13.39
CA LEU A 32 -5.08 4.15 -14.80
C LEU A 32 -4.54 2.81 -15.31
N LEU A 33 -3.77 2.10 -14.49
CA LEU A 33 -3.08 0.88 -14.89
C LEU A 33 -4.00 -0.35 -14.93
N ASP A 34 -4.84 -0.53 -13.91
CA ASP A 34 -5.70 -1.71 -13.76
C ASP A 34 -6.89 -1.42 -12.83
N ASP A 35 -7.92 -0.73 -13.31
CA ASP A 35 -9.11 -0.48 -12.51
C ASP A 35 -9.96 -1.74 -12.31
N GLN A 36 -9.95 -2.30 -11.09
CA GLN A 36 -10.69 -3.51 -10.73
C GLN A 36 -11.68 -3.28 -9.57
N PRO A 37 -12.81 -4.02 -9.52
CA PRO A 37 -13.74 -3.97 -8.39
C PRO A 37 -13.10 -4.30 -7.04
N THR A 38 -12.03 -5.07 -7.05
CA THR A 38 -11.24 -5.41 -5.86
C THR A 38 -10.25 -4.33 -5.45
N ASN A 39 -10.20 -3.19 -6.13
CA ASN A 39 -9.38 -2.04 -5.77
C ASN A 39 -10.24 -0.98 -5.07
N PHE A 40 -9.89 -0.66 -3.82
CA PHE A 40 -10.42 0.46 -3.07
C PHE A 40 -9.45 1.63 -3.14
N TYR A 41 -9.88 2.75 -3.72
CA TYR A 41 -9.09 3.99 -3.79
C TYR A 41 -9.47 4.92 -2.64
N MET A 42 -8.57 5.13 -1.68
CA MET A 42 -8.85 5.99 -0.53
C MET A 42 -8.64 7.47 -0.90
N LEU A 43 -9.69 8.16 -1.33
CA LEU A 43 -9.57 9.52 -1.86
C LEU A 43 -9.46 10.63 -0.79
N GLY A 44 -9.70 10.33 0.48
CA GLY A 44 -10.01 11.37 1.48
C GLY A 44 -8.94 11.65 2.53
N THR A 45 -7.97 10.77 2.75
CA THR A 45 -7.01 10.95 3.85
C THR A 45 -5.72 10.17 3.68
N MET A 46 -4.61 10.75 4.15
CA MET A 46 -3.33 10.08 4.28
C MET A 46 -3.31 9.23 5.55
N GLY A 47 -2.56 8.13 5.51
CA GLY A 47 -2.25 7.28 6.66
C GLY A 47 -3.30 6.22 6.98
N LEU A 48 -4.45 6.19 6.31
CA LEU A 48 -5.51 5.22 6.61
C LEU A 48 -5.57 4.01 5.67
N ALA A 49 -4.83 3.99 4.55
CA ALA A 49 -4.84 2.83 3.64
C ALA A 49 -4.42 1.55 4.37
N SER A 50 -3.32 1.62 5.12
CA SER A 50 -2.85 0.53 5.99
C SER A 50 -3.88 0.11 7.05
N SER A 51 -4.53 1.06 7.74
CA SER A 51 -5.52 0.75 8.77
C SER A 51 -6.81 0.14 8.22
N ILE A 52 -7.31 0.64 7.07
CA ILE A 52 -8.45 0.06 6.36
C ILE A 52 -8.12 -1.36 5.89
N GLY A 53 -6.95 -1.54 5.28
CA GLY A 53 -6.47 -2.83 4.82
C GLY A 53 -6.37 -3.86 5.96
N LEU A 54 -5.85 -3.48 7.12
CA LEU A 54 -5.80 -4.37 8.28
C LEU A 54 -7.20 -4.78 8.75
N GLY A 55 -8.13 -3.83 8.86
CA GLY A 55 -9.52 -4.12 9.24
C GLY A 55 -10.20 -5.11 8.29
N LEU A 56 -9.94 -4.98 6.98
CA LEU A 56 -10.38 -5.96 5.99
C LEU A 56 -9.72 -7.32 6.20
N ALA A 57 -8.41 -7.37 6.39
CA ALA A 57 -7.69 -8.63 6.57
C ALA A 57 -8.18 -9.43 7.79
N LEU A 58 -8.53 -8.73 8.87
CA LEU A 58 -9.09 -9.34 10.08
C LEU A 58 -10.48 -9.97 9.88
N THR A 59 -11.19 -9.60 8.80
CA THR A 59 -12.57 -10.02 8.55
C THR A 59 -12.73 -10.82 7.26
N GLN A 60 -11.66 -11.02 6.49
CA GLN A 60 -11.68 -11.68 5.19
C GLN A 60 -10.68 -12.83 5.15
N ALA A 61 -11.00 -13.90 4.41
CA ALA A 61 -10.05 -14.99 4.14
C ALA A 61 -9.07 -14.66 2.99
N LYS A 62 -9.48 -13.77 2.07
CA LYS A 62 -8.71 -13.35 0.90
C LYS A 62 -7.47 -12.54 1.32
N LYS A 63 -6.37 -12.56 0.54
CA LYS A 63 -5.23 -11.68 0.84
C LYS A 63 -5.63 -10.23 0.63
N VAL A 64 -5.12 -9.37 1.50
CA VAL A 64 -5.35 -7.92 1.46
C VAL A 64 -4.01 -7.21 1.33
N ILE A 65 -3.87 -6.40 0.30
CA ILE A 65 -2.69 -5.58 0.03
C ILE A 65 -3.06 -4.13 0.29
N ALA A 66 -2.50 -3.52 1.33
CA ALA A 66 -2.56 -2.09 1.52
C ALA A 66 -1.33 -1.44 0.86
N ILE A 67 -1.54 -0.65 -0.19
CA ILE A 67 -0.49 0.15 -0.82
C ILE A 67 -0.50 1.52 -0.17
N ASP A 68 0.53 1.78 0.64
CA ASP A 68 0.71 3.04 1.34
C ASP A 68 1.99 3.75 0.89
N GLY A 69 2.08 5.05 1.18
CA GLY A 69 3.29 5.83 0.95
C GLY A 69 4.09 5.99 2.24
N ASP A 70 5.40 6.14 2.14
CA ASP A 70 6.27 6.47 3.27
C ASP A 70 5.78 7.69 4.06
N GLY A 71 5.49 8.81 3.39
CA GLY A 71 4.95 10.02 4.02
C GLY A 71 3.59 9.80 4.69
N SER A 72 2.80 8.87 4.16
CA SER A 72 1.47 8.54 4.66
C SER A 72 1.54 7.65 5.90
N VAL A 73 2.43 6.65 5.90
CA VAL A 73 2.75 5.85 7.10
C VAL A 73 3.33 6.73 8.21
N LEU A 74 4.17 7.71 7.88
CA LEU A 74 4.69 8.68 8.85
C LEU A 74 3.58 9.52 9.49
N MET A 75 2.50 9.84 8.78
CA MET A 75 1.34 10.56 9.33
C MET A 75 0.51 9.70 10.29
N ASN A 76 0.43 8.38 10.06
CA ASN A 76 -0.26 7.45 10.95
C ASN A 76 0.68 6.32 11.41
N LEU A 77 1.74 6.69 12.12
CA LEU A 77 2.75 5.73 12.57
C LEU A 77 2.16 4.65 13.49
N GLY A 78 1.05 4.96 14.17
CA GLY A 78 0.29 4.03 15.01
C GLY A 78 -0.24 2.80 14.24
N THR A 79 -0.27 2.83 12.91
CA THR A 79 -0.65 1.67 12.09
C THR A 79 0.32 0.49 12.31
N LEU A 80 1.63 0.73 12.45
CA LEU A 80 2.64 -0.32 12.60
C LEU A 80 2.49 -1.14 13.90
N PRO A 81 2.43 -0.54 15.10
CA PRO A 81 2.17 -1.31 16.31
C PRO A 81 0.75 -1.91 16.32
N THR A 82 -0.21 -1.32 15.60
CA THR A 82 -1.54 -1.92 15.45
C THR A 82 -1.49 -3.22 14.64
N ILE A 83 -0.77 -3.23 13.52
CA ILE A 83 -0.54 -4.42 12.69
C ILE A 83 0.18 -5.50 13.51
N ALA A 84 1.26 -5.14 14.20
CA ALA A 84 2.04 -6.06 15.03
C ALA A 84 1.20 -6.77 16.10
N ASN A 85 0.24 -6.07 16.70
CA ASN A 85 -0.56 -6.59 17.82
C ASN A 85 -1.92 -7.20 17.39
N ASN A 86 -2.27 -7.15 16.10
CA ASN A 86 -3.51 -7.72 15.56
C ASN A 86 -3.16 -8.64 14.37
N PRO A 87 -2.70 -9.88 14.63
CA PRO A 87 -2.15 -10.74 13.61
C PRO A 87 -3.21 -11.11 12.57
N ALA A 88 -2.93 -10.77 11.31
CA ALA A 88 -3.72 -11.13 10.14
C ALA A 88 -2.81 -11.76 9.09
N PRO A 89 -2.67 -13.10 9.02
CA PRO A 89 -1.69 -13.80 8.17
C PRO A 89 -1.93 -13.61 6.66
N ASN A 90 -3.06 -13.01 6.30
CA ASN A 90 -3.44 -12.63 4.95
C ASN A 90 -3.18 -11.15 4.62
N PHE A 91 -2.60 -10.38 5.55
CA PHE A 91 -2.35 -8.95 5.37
C PHE A 91 -0.94 -8.64 4.86
N ILE A 92 -0.87 -7.77 3.86
CA ILE A 92 0.38 -7.24 3.33
C ILE A 92 0.29 -5.71 3.33
N LEU A 93 1.18 -5.06 4.09
CA LEU A 93 1.40 -3.63 3.98
C LEU A 93 2.55 -3.39 3.00
N LEU A 94 2.25 -2.90 1.80
CA LEU A 94 3.25 -2.47 0.83
C LEU A 94 3.44 -0.96 0.93
N ILE A 95 4.57 -0.55 1.51
CA ILE A 95 5.00 0.84 1.60
C ILE A 95 5.85 1.14 0.36
N ILE A 96 5.35 2.00 -0.51
CA ILE A 96 6.17 2.61 -1.56
C ILE A 96 6.92 3.78 -0.92
N ASP A 97 8.21 3.58 -0.71
CA ASP A 97 9.10 4.55 -0.10
C ASP A 97 9.98 5.17 -1.17
N ASN A 98 9.49 6.30 -1.69
CA ASN A 98 10.20 7.12 -2.66
C ASN A 98 10.88 8.34 -2.01
N GLY A 99 10.82 8.45 -0.68
CA GLY A 99 11.36 9.56 0.08
C GLY A 99 10.70 10.92 -0.18
N SER A 100 9.49 10.97 -0.77
CA SER A 100 8.89 12.24 -1.20
C SER A 100 7.36 12.32 -1.16
N TYR A 101 6.84 13.49 -0.82
CA TYR A 101 5.42 13.83 -0.96
C TYR A 101 5.10 14.21 -2.41
N GLY A 102 4.82 13.21 -3.25
CA GLY A 102 4.63 13.39 -4.69
C GLY A 102 3.58 14.45 -5.08
N SER A 103 2.48 14.52 -4.34
CA SER A 103 1.38 15.46 -4.62
C SER A 103 1.69 16.93 -4.28
N THR A 104 2.76 17.20 -3.51
CA THR A 104 3.10 18.55 -3.04
C THR A 104 4.42 19.07 -3.63
N GLY A 105 4.79 18.58 -4.81
CA GLY A 105 6.03 18.96 -5.50
C GLY A 105 7.26 18.20 -5.05
N ASP A 106 7.11 16.90 -4.73
CA ASP A 106 8.20 15.99 -4.36
C ASP A 106 9.05 16.47 -3.16
N GLN A 107 8.40 17.11 -2.17
CA GLN A 107 9.07 17.51 -0.93
C GLN A 107 9.58 16.28 -0.18
N THR A 108 10.82 16.32 0.29
CA THR A 108 11.45 15.19 0.98
C THR A 108 10.68 14.80 2.26
N THR A 109 10.37 13.52 2.40
CA THR A 109 9.79 12.95 3.62
C THR A 109 10.90 12.63 4.63
N TYR A 110 10.54 12.35 5.88
CA TYR A 110 11.55 11.92 6.86
C TYR A 110 12.13 10.52 6.56
N ALA A 111 11.44 9.70 5.77
CA ALA A 111 11.95 8.43 5.26
C ALA A 111 12.96 8.60 4.12
N GLY A 112 12.86 9.70 3.37
CA GLY A 112 13.93 10.16 2.45
C GLY A 112 15.14 10.78 3.17
N MET A 113 15.13 10.85 4.50
CA MET A 113 16.21 11.41 5.30
C MET A 113 16.86 10.36 6.21
N LYS A 114 16.36 10.21 7.44
CA LYS A 114 17.01 9.40 8.49
C LYS A 114 16.12 8.28 9.02
N THR A 115 14.81 8.34 8.78
CA THR A 115 13.87 7.38 9.34
C THR A 115 13.83 6.12 8.48
N SER A 116 14.28 5.00 9.02
CA SER A 116 14.06 3.70 8.39
C SER A 116 12.69 3.17 8.79
N LEU A 117 11.75 3.10 7.84
CA LEU A 117 10.43 2.52 8.10
C LEU A 117 10.49 1.01 8.34
N ALA A 118 11.48 0.32 7.77
CA ALA A 118 11.69 -1.10 8.00
C ALA A 118 12.13 -1.36 9.46
N GLU A 119 13.13 -0.63 9.94
CA GLU A 119 13.59 -0.73 11.34
C GLU A 119 12.51 -0.31 12.32
N VAL A 120 11.74 0.74 12.01
CA VAL A 120 10.62 1.18 12.85
C VAL A 120 9.53 0.12 12.89
N ALA A 121 9.16 -0.49 11.76
CA ALA A 121 8.17 -1.58 11.73
C ALA A 121 8.62 -2.77 12.59
N GLN A 122 9.90 -3.17 12.50
CA GLN A 122 10.47 -4.21 13.36
C GLN A 122 10.42 -3.82 14.83
N ALA A 123 10.80 -2.58 15.18
CA ALA A 123 10.77 -2.08 16.55
C ALA A 123 9.34 -1.98 17.12
N CYS A 124 8.33 -1.80 16.26
CA CYS A 124 6.92 -1.85 16.63
C CYS A 124 6.39 -3.29 16.82
N GLY A 125 7.17 -4.31 16.50
CA GLY A 125 6.84 -5.73 16.68
C GLY A 125 6.33 -6.44 15.44
N CYS A 126 6.49 -5.87 14.24
CA CYS A 126 6.16 -6.60 13.01
C CYS A 126 7.21 -7.70 12.76
N ASP A 127 6.80 -8.96 12.82
CA ASP A 127 7.73 -10.10 12.71
C ASP A 127 8.30 -10.28 11.30
N ASN A 128 7.51 -10.02 10.25
CA ASN A 128 7.95 -10.14 8.87
C ASN A 128 8.03 -8.77 8.21
N VAL A 129 9.25 -8.25 8.11
CA VAL A 129 9.54 -6.99 7.44
C VAL A 129 10.57 -7.23 6.35
N VAL A 130 10.24 -6.82 5.13
CA VAL A 130 11.09 -6.95 3.94
C VAL A 130 11.37 -5.54 3.40
N GLU A 131 12.62 -5.11 3.44
CA GLU A 131 13.07 -3.94 2.69
C GLU A 131 13.72 -4.39 1.39
N CYS A 132 13.32 -3.79 0.27
CA CYS A 132 13.80 -4.18 -1.05
C CYS A 132 13.92 -2.97 -2.00
N ALA A 133 14.75 -3.11 -3.03
CA ALA A 133 14.80 -2.16 -4.13
C ALA A 133 13.56 -2.32 -5.03
N ALA A 134 13.21 -1.26 -5.75
CA ALA A 134 12.04 -1.21 -6.63
C ALA A 134 11.95 -2.37 -7.63
N GLU A 135 13.10 -2.83 -8.13
CA GLU A 135 13.22 -3.92 -9.10
C GLU A 135 12.85 -5.29 -8.47
N ASP A 136 13.00 -5.43 -7.16
CA ASP A 136 12.77 -6.67 -6.41
C ASP A 136 11.37 -6.71 -5.77
N THR A 137 10.63 -5.61 -5.79
CA THR A 137 9.32 -5.47 -5.13
C THR A 137 8.31 -6.51 -5.59
N ALA A 138 8.30 -6.86 -6.89
CA ALA A 138 7.41 -7.89 -7.41
C ALA A 138 7.72 -9.28 -6.82
N ALA A 139 9.00 -9.62 -6.66
CA ALA A 139 9.42 -10.89 -6.05
C ALA A 139 9.11 -10.92 -4.55
N ALA A 140 9.30 -9.79 -3.85
CA ALA A 140 8.93 -9.64 -2.46
C ALA A 140 7.42 -9.80 -2.25
N LEU A 141 6.60 -9.14 -3.07
CA LEU A 141 5.14 -9.26 -3.02
C LEU A 141 4.68 -10.69 -3.33
N GLN A 142 5.25 -11.33 -4.35
CA GLN A 142 4.94 -12.71 -4.69
C GLN A 142 5.25 -13.67 -3.53
N SER A 143 6.39 -13.47 -2.85
CA SER A 143 6.76 -14.27 -1.68
C SER A 143 5.80 -14.03 -0.50
N ALA A 144 5.42 -12.77 -0.24
CA ALA A 144 4.46 -12.43 0.81
C ALA A 144 3.07 -13.04 0.53
N LEU A 145 2.60 -13.00 -0.72
CA LEU A 145 1.33 -13.60 -1.14
C LEU A 145 1.30 -15.12 -0.97
N ALA A 146 2.44 -15.79 -1.20
CA ALA A 146 2.58 -17.24 -1.01
C ALA A 146 2.77 -17.64 0.47
N SER A 147 3.07 -16.69 1.35
CA SER A 147 3.25 -16.93 2.78
C SER A 147 1.93 -16.78 3.54
N ASP A 148 1.81 -17.45 4.69
CA ASP A 148 0.70 -17.25 5.64
C ASP A 148 1.16 -16.42 6.85
N ALA A 149 1.79 -15.29 6.56
CA ALA A 149 2.28 -14.38 7.58
C ALA A 149 2.04 -12.92 7.19
N ALA A 150 1.58 -12.13 8.16
CA ALA A 150 1.43 -10.68 7.98
C ALA A 150 2.79 -10.09 7.63
N THR A 151 2.88 -9.38 6.50
CA THR A 151 4.16 -8.89 5.98
C THR A 151 4.12 -7.39 5.72
N VAL A 152 5.14 -6.68 6.20
CA VAL A 152 5.41 -5.29 5.82
C VAL A 152 6.52 -5.29 4.77
N ILE A 153 6.25 -4.73 3.60
CA ILE A 153 7.22 -4.55 2.53
C ILE A 153 7.53 -3.05 2.43
N VAL A 154 8.79 -2.68 2.56
CA VAL A 154 9.31 -1.34 2.27
C VAL A 154 10.01 -1.39 0.92
N SER A 155 9.33 -0.90 -0.11
CA SER A 155 9.82 -0.85 -1.49
C SER A 155 10.50 0.49 -1.73
N LYS A 156 11.84 0.52 -1.71
CA LYS A 156 12.64 1.72 -1.97
C LYS A 156 12.64 2.02 -3.47
N CYS A 157 12.12 3.19 -3.87
CA CYS A 157 12.09 3.61 -5.26
C CYS A 157 12.50 5.08 -5.44
N GLU A 158 12.61 5.54 -6.67
CA GLU A 158 12.93 6.93 -6.97
C GLU A 158 11.69 7.82 -6.85
N SER A 159 11.89 9.07 -6.43
CA SER A 159 10.85 10.09 -6.49
C SER A 159 10.47 10.38 -7.94
N GLY A 160 9.19 10.64 -8.18
CA GLY A 160 8.68 11.00 -9.50
C GLY A 160 7.24 10.55 -9.70
N ASN A 161 6.52 11.30 -10.53
CA ASN A 161 5.12 11.10 -10.82
C ASN A 161 4.90 11.11 -12.33
N ILE A 162 3.97 10.28 -12.80
CA ILE A 162 3.47 10.37 -14.17
C ILE A 162 2.24 11.29 -14.23
N LYS A 163 1.93 11.81 -15.42
CA LYS A 163 0.66 12.51 -15.64
C LYS A 163 -0.47 11.49 -15.70
N VAL A 164 -1.40 11.57 -14.76
CA VAL A 164 -2.56 10.69 -14.64
C VAL A 164 -3.84 11.51 -14.52
N PRO A 165 -4.97 11.03 -15.05
CA PRO A 165 -6.25 11.67 -14.82
C PRO A 165 -6.68 11.52 -13.35
N VAL A 166 -7.50 12.44 -12.89
CA VAL A 166 -8.22 12.27 -11.61
C VAL A 166 -9.20 11.11 -11.77
N ILE A 167 -9.38 10.32 -10.72
CA ILE A 167 -10.39 9.26 -10.68
C ILE A 167 -11.77 9.93 -10.78
N ASP A 168 -12.53 9.56 -11.81
CA ASP A 168 -13.84 10.14 -12.15
C ASP A 168 -15.01 9.53 -11.36
N LYS A 169 -14.69 8.65 -10.40
CA LYS A 169 -15.64 7.90 -9.60
C LYS A 169 -15.86 8.58 -8.25
N ASP A 170 -17.13 8.70 -7.87
CA ASP A 170 -17.50 9.18 -6.54
C ASP A 170 -17.06 8.19 -5.43
N PRO A 171 -16.61 8.66 -4.25
CA PRO A 171 -16.20 7.80 -3.14
C PRO A 171 -17.26 6.76 -2.73
N VAL A 172 -18.55 7.09 -2.83
CA VAL A 172 -19.64 6.16 -2.50
C VAL A 172 -19.66 5.00 -3.50
N MET A 173 -19.50 5.29 -4.78
CA MET A 173 -19.42 4.26 -5.83
C MET A 173 -18.20 3.37 -5.61
N ILE A 174 -17.03 3.95 -5.36
CA ILE A 174 -15.79 3.20 -5.10
C ILE A 174 -16.01 2.21 -3.95
N LYS A 175 -16.59 2.70 -2.84
CA LYS A 175 -16.95 1.86 -1.69
C LYS A 175 -17.95 0.77 -2.06
N GLU A 176 -19.06 1.08 -2.73
CA GLU A 176 -20.10 0.09 -3.06
C GLU A 176 -19.59 -1.02 -3.98
N ARG A 177 -18.85 -0.66 -5.03
CA ARG A 177 -18.21 -1.61 -5.95
C ARG A 177 -17.20 -2.50 -5.22
N PHE A 178 -16.40 -1.91 -4.34
CA PHE A 178 -15.43 -2.67 -3.55
C PHE A 178 -16.12 -3.63 -2.59
N MET A 179 -17.13 -3.18 -1.86
CA MET A 179 -17.89 -4.01 -0.93
C MET A 179 -18.59 -5.19 -1.61
N ALA A 180 -19.01 -5.06 -2.88
CA ALA A 180 -19.54 -6.18 -3.65
C ALA A 180 -18.50 -7.27 -3.96
N SER A 181 -17.20 -6.96 -3.83
CA SER A 181 -16.07 -7.88 -4.02
C SER A 181 -15.53 -8.46 -2.71
N VAL A 182 -16.03 -7.97 -1.57
CA VAL A 182 -15.70 -8.44 -0.22
C VAL A 182 -16.72 -9.52 0.15
N THR A 183 -16.25 -10.70 0.55
CA THR A 183 -17.11 -11.82 0.96
C THR A 183 -17.64 -11.59 2.37
N SER A 184 -18.94 -11.72 2.58
CA SER A 184 -19.55 -11.71 3.91
C SER A 184 -19.17 -12.91 4.76
#